data_AF-A0A2S4YFX2-F1
#
_entry.id   AF-A0A2S4YFX2-F1
#
_cell.length_a   1.000
_cell.length_b   1.000
_cell.length_c   1.000
_cell.angle_alpha   90.00
_cell.angle_beta   90.00
_cell.angle_gamma   90.00
#
_symmetry.space_group_name_H-M   'P 1'
#
loop_
_entity.id
_entity.type
_entity.pdbx_description
1 polymer ?
#
loop_
_entity_poly.entity_id
_entity_poly.type
_entity_poly.pdbx_seq_one_letter_code
_entity_poly.pdbx_strand_id
1 'polypeptide(L)' 'MLVSPRGYAHIPGACVHYVESPEDAAWGWIPNPAPGRWARISEHEPAQATAGNTALSAKRRCPDCEHFIGLA' A
#
# COMPACT_ATOMS: atom_id res chain seq x y z
N MET A 1 0.89 3.43 -5.14
CA MET A 1 0.93 2.70 -3.86
C MET A 1 -0.16 1.64 -3.86
N LEU A 2 0.11 0.44 -3.35
CA LEU A 2 -0.85 -0.66 -3.32
C LEU A 2 -1.41 -0.87 -1.89
N VAL A 3 -2.65 -1.36 -1.80
CA VAL A 3 -3.37 -1.65 -0.55
C VAL A 3 -3.79 -3.13 -0.60
N SER A 4 -3.23 -3.94 0.29
CA SER A 4 -3.56 -5.36 0.35
C SER A 4 -4.88 -5.60 1.08
N PRO A 5 -5.57 -6.73 0.82
CA PRO A 5 -6.77 -7.14 1.56
C PRO A 5 -6.56 -7.26 3.09
N ARG A 6 -5.31 -7.40 3.54
CA ARG A 6 -4.94 -7.48 4.97
C ARG A 6 -4.73 -6.12 5.63
N GLY A 7 -4.98 -5.02 4.90
CA GLY A 7 -4.87 -3.66 5.41
C GLY A 7 -3.43 -3.14 5.52
N TYR A 8 -2.53 -3.63 4.67
CA TYR A 8 -1.17 -3.13 4.54
C TYR A 8 -0.96 -2.32 3.26
N ALA A 9 -0.19 -1.26 3.37
CA ALA A 9 0.29 -0.51 2.22
C ALA A 9 1.61 -1.10 1.72
N HIS A 10 1.76 -1.16 0.40
CA HIS A 10 2.97 -1.64 -0.28
C HIS A 10 3.44 -0.62 -1.33
N ILE A 11 4.77 -0.55 -1.50
CA ILE A 11 5.42 0.20 -2.57
C ILE A 11 5.75 -0.78 -3.70
N PRO A 12 5.22 -0.59 -4.92
CA PRO A 12 5.58 -1.42 -6.07
C PRO A 12 7.09 -1.48 -6.26
N GLY A 13 7.63 -2.68 -6.48
CA GLY A 13 9.06 -2.92 -6.66
C GLY A 13 9.91 -2.95 -5.37
N ALA A 14 9.37 -2.57 -4.21
CA ALA A 14 10.13 -2.56 -2.94
C ALA A 14 10.04 -3.87 -2.13
N CYS A 15 9.12 -4.79 -2.47
CA CYS A 15 8.98 -6.09 -1.81
C CYS A 15 8.34 -7.11 -2.75
N VAL A 16 8.44 -8.41 -2.43
CA VAL A 16 7.81 -9.51 -3.18
C VAL A 16 6.38 -9.85 -2.72
N HIS A 17 5.84 -9.09 -1.77
CA HIS A 17 4.53 -9.36 -1.18
C HIS A 17 3.35 -8.87 -2.00
N TYR A 18 3.58 -8.07 -3.06
CA TYR A 18 2.52 -7.72 -4.00
C TYR A 18 2.46 -8.75 -5.13
N VAL A 19 1.26 -9.04 -5.61
CA VAL A 19 1.02 -9.99 -6.69
C VAL A 19 1.26 -9.34 -8.06
N GLU A 20 1.65 -10.13 -9.05
CA GLU A 20 1.85 -9.64 -10.42
C GLU A 20 0.53 -9.13 -11.05
N SER A 21 -0.60 -9.76 -10.69
CA SER A 21 -1.96 -9.35 -11.09
C SER A 21 -2.78 -8.86 -9.89
N PRO A 22 -2.64 -7.59 -9.46
CA PRO A 22 -3.34 -7.06 -8.28
C PRO A 22 -4.87 -7.03 -8.44
N GLU A 23 -5.39 -6.88 -9.66
CA GLU A 23 -6.82 -7.05 -9.93
C GLU A 23 -7.35 -8.44 -9.54
N ASP A 24 -6.63 -9.51 -9.87
CA ASP A 24 -7.06 -10.90 -9.62
C ASP A 24 -7.05 -11.26 -8.12
N ALA A 25 -6.24 -10.56 -7.33
CA ALA A 25 -6.14 -10.78 -5.88
C ALA A 25 -6.98 -9.80 -5.05
N ALA A 26 -7.90 -9.06 -5.69
CA ALA A 26 -8.77 -8.08 -5.05
C ALA A 26 -8.04 -6.97 -4.28
N TRP A 27 -6.87 -6.56 -4.75
CA TRP A 27 -6.12 -5.44 -4.18
C TRP A 27 -6.73 -4.10 -4.56
N GLY A 28 -6.48 -3.11 -3.71
CA GLY A 28 -6.73 -1.70 -4.02
C GLY A 28 -5.42 -1.00 -4.32
N TRP A 29 -5.49 0.17 -4.94
CA TRP A 29 -4.32 1.02 -5.14
C TRP A 29 -4.68 2.51 -5.13
N ILE A 30 -3.64 3.31 -4.91
CA ILE A 30 -3.65 4.77 -5.01
C ILE A 30 -2.63 5.11 -6.10
N PRO A 31 -3.07 5.42 -7.34
CA PRO A 31 -2.17 5.68 -8.47
C PRO A 31 -1.21 6.84 -8.21
N ASN A 32 -1.74 7.96 -7.69
CA ASN A 32 -0.99 9.18 -7.42
C ASN A 32 -1.11 9.56 -5.94
N PRO A 33 -0.38 8.88 -5.04
CA PRO A 33 -0.43 9.19 -3.61
C PRO A 33 0.19 10.58 -3.37
N ALA A 34 -0.42 11.37 -2.49
CA ALA A 34 0.13 12.66 -2.09
C ALA A 34 1.57 12.50 -1.54
N PRO A 35 2.45 13.51 -1.71
CA PRO A 35 3.78 13.49 -1.10
C PRO A 35 3.71 13.21 0.40
N GLY A 36 4.57 12.31 0.89
CA GLY A 36 4.58 11.90 2.29
C GLY A 36 3.38 11.05 2.73
N ARG A 37 2.43 10.69 1.85
CA ARG A 37 1.28 9.83 2.20
C ARG A 37 1.74 8.53 2.83
N TRP A 38 2.79 7.92 2.31
CA TRP A 38 3.39 6.72 2.88
C TRP A 38 3.71 6.89 4.37
N ALA A 39 4.51 7.90 4.71
CA ALA A 39 4.98 8.14 6.08
C ALA A 39 3.86 8.42 7.09
N ARG A 40 2.69 8.88 6.63
CA ARG A 40 1.54 9.18 7.50
C ARG A 40 0.64 7.98 7.80
N ILE A 41 0.77 6.88 7.06
CA ILE A 41 -0.09 5.70 7.23
C ILE A 41 0.00 5.17 8.64
N SER A 42 -1.15 5.14 9.30
CA SER A 42 -1.33 4.64 10.66
C SER A 42 -2.79 4.24 10.88
N GLU A 43 -3.10 3.68 12.06
CA GLU A 43 -4.49 3.40 12.47
C GLU A 43 -5.39 4.65 12.45
N HIS A 44 -4.82 5.84 12.70
CA HIS A 44 -5.54 7.11 12.76
C HIS A 44 -5.58 7.85 11.41
N GLU A 45 -4.66 7.54 10.50
CA GLU A 45 -4.63 8.09 9.15
C GLU A 45 -4.52 6.95 8.10
N PRO A 46 -5.61 6.20 7.87
CA PRO A 46 -5.62 5.10 6.91
C PRO A 46 -5.45 5.60 5.46
N ALA A 47 -4.74 4.84 4.63
CA ALA A 47 -4.69 5.03 3.18
C ALA A 47 -5.81 4.25 2.50
N GLN A 48 -6.88 4.96 2.10
CA GLN A 48 -7.99 4.40 1.33
C GLN A 48 -7.58 4.20 -0.13
N ALA A 49 -7.84 3.01 -0.68
CA ALA A 49 -7.68 2.76 -2.10
C ALA A 49 -8.62 3.62 -2.94
N THR A 50 -8.12 4.21 -4.03
CA THR A 50 -8.91 5.04 -4.97
C THR A 50 -9.12 4.37 -6.32
N ALA A 51 -8.50 3.22 -6.56
CA ALA A 51 -8.71 2.37 -7.72
C ALA A 51 -8.51 0.89 -7.34
N GLY A 52 -8.93 -0.03 -8.23
CA GLY A 52 -9.04 -1.44 -7.91
C GLY A 52 -10.16 -1.70 -6.91
N ASN A 53 -9.87 -2.45 -5.86
CA ASN A 53 -10.79 -2.63 -4.74
C ASN A 53 -10.80 -1.39 -3.81
N THR A 54 -11.69 -0.44 -4.10
CA THR A 54 -11.84 0.81 -3.36
C THR A 54 -12.46 0.66 -1.97
N ALA A 55 -12.90 -0.54 -1.59
CA ALA A 55 -13.36 -0.81 -0.22
C ALA A 55 -12.19 -0.99 0.77
N LEU A 56 -10.97 -1.19 0.27
CA LEU A 56 -9.80 -1.45 1.11
C LEU A 56 -9.14 -0.17 1.63
N SER A 57 -8.69 -0.25 2.89
CA SER A 57 -7.88 0.77 3.54
C SER A 57 -6.64 0.16 4.18
N ALA A 58 -5.46 0.74 3.95
CA ALA A 58 -4.24 0.36 4.65
C ALA A 58 -4.06 1.22 5.91
N LYS A 59 -3.93 0.56 7.06
CA LYS A 59 -3.63 1.22 8.34
C LYS A 59 -2.18 1.04 8.78
N ARG A 60 -1.48 0.13 8.11
CA ARG A 60 -0.10 -0.23 8.42
C ARG A 60 0.74 -0.21 7.15
N ARG A 61 2.02 0.05 7.32
CA ARG A 61 3.03 -0.05 6.26
C ARG A 61 3.59 -1.47 6.24
N CYS A 62 3.84 -2.02 5.05
CA CYS A 62 4.56 -3.27 4.94
C CYS A 62 5.97 -3.11 5.53
N PRO A 63 6.38 -3.92 6.53
CA PRO A 63 7.70 -3.80 7.16
C PRO A 63 8.86 -3.92 6.17
N ASP A 64 8.73 -4.81 5.18
CA ASP A 64 9.77 -5.02 4.16
C ASP A 64 9.90 -3.80 3.24
N CYS A 65 8.77 -3.20 2.83
CA CYS A 65 8.81 -1.95 2.07
C CYS A 65 9.42 -0.81 2.89
N GLU A 66 9.06 -0.72 4.19
CA GLU A 66 9.60 0.30 5.10
C GLU A 66 11.12 0.16 5.26
N HIS A 67 11.59 -1.09 5.38
CA HIS A 67 13.02 -1.37 5.46
C HIS A 67 13.73 -0.99 4.16
N PHE A 68 13.18 -1.38 3.00
CA PHE A 68 13.77 -1.11 1.70
C PHE A 68 13.94 0.39 1.41
N ILE A 69 12.91 1.20 1.66
CA ILE A 69 12.97 2.65 1.44
C ILE A 69 13.81 3.40 2.48
N GLY A 70 14.02 2.84 3.67
CA GLY A 70 14.92 3.41 4.68
C GLY A 70 16.40 3.13 4.39
N LEU A 71 16.68 2.22 3.45
CA LEU A 71 18.01 1.93 2.92
C LEU A 71 18.32 2.68 1.61
N ALA A 72 17.36 3.44 1.08
CA ALA A 72 17.46 4.18 -0.18
C ALA A 72 17.89 5.65 0.03
#